data_AF-A0A655IZS8-F1
#
_entry.id   AF-A0A655IZS8-F1
#
_cell.length_a   1.000
_cell.length_b   1.000
_cell.length_c   1.000
_cell.angle_alpha   90.00
_cell.angle_beta   90.00
_cell.angle_gamma   90.00
#
_symmetry.space_group_name_H-M   'P 1'
#
loop_
_entity.id
_entity.type
_entity.pdbx_description
1 polymer ?
#
loop_
_entity_poly.entity_id
_entity_poly.type
_entity_poly.pdbx_seq_one_letter_code
_entity_poly.pdbx_strand_id
1 'polypeptide(L)'
;MAAHDALDLILVESGGDNLTATFSSGLVDAQIFVIDVAGGDKVPRKGGPGVTYSDLLVVNKTDLAALVGADLAVMARDADAVRDGRPTVLQSLTEDPAASDVVAWVRSQLAADGV
;
A
#
# COMPACT_ATOMS: atom_id res chain seq x y z
N MET A 1 -7.82 0.88 31.06
CA MET A 1 -7.50 1.79 29.95
C MET A 1 -5.99 1.91 29.90
N ALA A 2 -5.41 1.57 28.75
CA ALA A 2 -4.02 1.14 28.61
C ALA A 2 -3.01 2.29 28.59
N ALA A 3 -1.74 1.94 28.86
CA ALA A 3 -0.63 2.77 29.31
C ALA A 3 -0.01 3.77 28.30
N HIS A 4 -0.74 4.24 27.29
CA HIS A 4 -0.18 5.05 26.20
C HIS A 4 -1.14 6.13 25.70
N ASP A 5 -1.53 7.05 26.59
CA ASP A 5 -2.46 8.16 26.27
C ASP A 5 -1.88 9.21 25.28
N ALA A 6 -0.63 9.04 24.84
CA ALA A 6 0.10 9.99 23.98
C ALA A 6 0.63 9.35 22.68
N LEU A 7 -0.09 8.37 22.12
CA LEU A 7 0.25 7.81 20.81
C LEU A 7 -0.41 8.59 19.68
N ASP A 8 0.41 9.01 18.71
CA ASP A 8 -0.03 9.71 17.51
C ASP A 8 -0.38 8.73 16.36
N LEU A 9 0.18 7.51 16.39
CA LEU A 9 0.01 6.50 15.32
C LEU A 9 0.10 5.08 15.88
N ILE A 10 -0.79 4.20 15.41
CA ILE A 10 -0.73 2.76 15.64
C ILE A 10 -0.74 2.06 14.27
N LEU A 11 0.23 1.19 14.03
CA LEU A 11 0.27 0.34 12.84
C LEU A 11 -0.31 -1.03 13.15
N VAL A 12 -1.27 -1.48 12.35
CA VAL A 12 -1.89 -2.81 12.46
C VAL A 12 -1.56 -3.60 11.19
N GLU A 13 -0.73 -4.63 11.34
CA GLU A 13 -0.42 -5.55 10.24
C GLU A 13 -1.46 -6.67 10.19
N SER A 14 -2.01 -6.95 9.00
CA SER A 14 -2.86 -8.13 8.80
C SER A 14 -2.00 -9.39 8.74
N GLY A 15 -2.59 -10.58 8.99
CA GLY A 15 -1.84 -11.84 8.93
C GLY A 15 -1.41 -12.29 7.51
N GLY A 16 -1.60 -11.45 6.49
CA GLY A 16 -1.47 -11.81 5.09
C GLY A 16 -2.70 -12.58 4.57
N ASP A 17 -3.30 -12.09 3.49
CA ASP A 17 -4.47 -12.71 2.85
C ASP A 17 -4.51 -12.29 1.36
N ASN A 18 -5.53 -12.69 0.63
CA ASN A 18 -5.71 -12.45 -0.79
C ASN A 18 -6.18 -11.00 -1.09
N LEU A 19 -6.43 -10.69 -2.37
CA LEU A 19 -6.79 -9.35 -2.84
C LEU A 19 -8.12 -8.79 -2.26
N THR A 20 -8.90 -9.63 -1.58
CA THR A 20 -10.14 -9.21 -0.90
C THR A 20 -9.94 -8.71 0.52
N ALA A 21 -8.73 -8.75 1.06
CA ALA A 21 -8.48 -8.37 2.44
C ALA A 21 -8.69 -6.87 2.67
N THR A 22 -9.57 -6.54 3.61
CA THR A 22 -9.89 -5.17 4.04
C THR A 22 -9.98 -5.11 5.55
N PHE A 23 -9.62 -3.98 6.12
CA PHE A 23 -9.93 -3.70 7.52
C PHE A 23 -11.35 -3.12 7.66
N SER A 24 -11.94 -3.31 8.85
CA SER A 24 -13.15 -2.58 9.22
C SER A 24 -12.80 -1.11 9.46
N SER A 25 -13.66 -0.19 9.00
CA SER A 25 -13.52 1.24 9.30
C SER A 25 -13.69 1.57 10.79
N GLY A 26 -14.20 0.63 11.59
CA GLY A 26 -14.20 0.75 13.05
C GLY A 26 -12.87 0.36 13.71
N LEU A 27 -11.89 -0.15 12.93
CA LEU A 27 -10.59 -0.59 13.43
C LEU A 27 -9.43 0.28 12.93
N VAL A 28 -9.51 0.79 11.70
CA VAL A 28 -8.44 1.63 11.10
C VAL A 28 -9.04 2.88 10.46
N ASP A 29 -8.31 3.98 10.56
CA ASP A 29 -8.67 5.26 9.92
C ASP A 29 -8.22 5.32 8.45
N ALA A 30 -7.09 4.67 8.14
CA ALA A 30 -6.54 4.57 6.80
C ALA A 30 -5.93 3.17 6.55
N GLN A 31 -6.00 2.70 5.31
CA GLN A 31 -5.51 1.39 4.88
C GLN A 31 -4.43 1.52 3.80
N ILE A 32 -3.26 0.94 4.08
CA ILE A 32 -2.22 0.68 3.09
C ILE A 32 -2.36 -0.78 2.63
N PHE A 33 -2.51 -0.99 1.32
CA PHE A 33 -2.49 -2.33 0.74
C PHE A 33 -1.17 -2.56 0.01
N VAL A 34 -0.48 -3.65 0.35
CA VAL A 34 0.85 -3.95 -0.20
C VAL A 34 0.78 -5.20 -1.07
N ILE A 35 1.18 -5.08 -2.33
CA ILE A 35 1.46 -6.20 -3.23
C ILE A 35 2.93 -6.18 -3.61
N ASP A 36 3.43 -7.26 -4.22
CA ASP A 36 4.79 -7.29 -4.74
C ASP A 36 4.85 -7.72 -6.21
N VAL A 37 5.93 -7.28 -6.87
CA VAL A 37 6.19 -7.53 -8.29
C VAL A 37 6.36 -9.01 -8.61
N ALA A 38 6.88 -9.82 -7.69
CA ALA A 38 7.05 -11.26 -7.88
C ALA A 38 5.71 -12.02 -7.90
N GLY A 39 4.62 -11.43 -7.38
CA GLY A 39 3.26 -11.91 -7.56
C GLY A 39 2.74 -11.83 -9.00
N GLY A 40 3.44 -11.10 -9.88
CA GLY A 40 3.17 -10.94 -11.31
C GLY A 40 2.64 -9.55 -11.69
N ASP A 41 3.04 -9.08 -12.87
CA ASP A 41 2.68 -7.77 -13.44
C ASP A 41 1.17 -7.55 -13.63
N LYS A 42 0.40 -8.65 -13.69
CA LYS A 42 -1.04 -8.68 -13.87
C LYS A 42 -1.82 -8.70 -12.56
N VAL A 43 -1.17 -8.56 -11.41
CA VAL A 43 -1.87 -8.51 -10.11
C VAL A 43 -2.78 -7.28 -9.99
N PRO A 44 -2.36 -6.04 -10.32
CA PRO A 44 -3.21 -4.86 -10.15
C PRO A 44 -4.54 -4.95 -10.90
N ARG A 45 -4.55 -5.42 -12.15
CA ARG A 45 -5.78 -5.53 -12.95
C ARG A 45 -6.79 -6.57 -12.43
N LYS A 46 -6.35 -7.51 -11.57
CA LYS A 46 -7.29 -8.44 -10.91
C LYS A 46 -8.22 -7.68 -9.96
N GLY A 47 -7.82 -6.48 -9.53
CA GLY A 47 -8.58 -5.64 -8.62
C GLY A 47 -8.73 -6.32 -7.27
N GLY A 48 -9.94 -6.23 -6.73
CA GLY A 48 -10.25 -6.64 -5.37
C GLY A 48 -10.25 -5.44 -4.42
N PRO A 49 -11.04 -5.50 -3.34
CA PRO A 49 -11.19 -4.39 -2.41
C PRO A 49 -9.88 -3.76 -1.93
N GLY A 50 -8.84 -4.55 -1.68
CA GLY A 50 -7.53 -4.04 -1.26
C GLY A 50 -6.84 -3.21 -2.35
N VAL A 51 -6.90 -3.64 -3.61
CA VAL A 51 -6.27 -2.92 -4.73
C VAL A 51 -7.09 -1.70 -5.15
N THR A 52 -8.42 -1.80 -5.12
CA THR A 52 -9.32 -0.74 -5.63
C THR A 52 -9.57 0.35 -4.60
N TYR A 53 -9.80 -0.01 -3.32
CA TYR A 53 -10.36 0.90 -2.32
C TYR A 53 -9.40 1.31 -1.20
N SER A 54 -8.22 0.72 -1.09
CA SER A 54 -7.21 1.17 -0.12
C SER A 54 -6.80 2.62 -0.38
N ASP A 55 -6.59 3.37 0.70
CA ASP A 55 -6.17 4.77 0.65
C ASP A 55 -4.79 4.91 -0.02
N LEU A 56 -3.91 3.92 0.16
CA LEU A 56 -2.64 3.78 -0.55
C LEU A 56 -2.42 2.34 -1.03
N LEU A 57 -2.11 2.18 -2.31
CA LEU A 57 -1.54 0.93 -2.84
C LEU A 57 -0.03 1.06 -2.92
N VAL A 58 0.67 0.04 -2.44
CA VAL A 58 2.11 -0.11 -2.57
C VAL A 58 2.40 -1.33 -3.44
N VAL A 59 3.16 -1.12 -4.50
CA VAL A 59 3.77 -2.19 -5.32
C VAL A 59 5.24 -2.27 -4.94
N ASN A 60 5.57 -3.22 -4.07
CA ASN A 60 6.92 -3.38 -3.51
C ASN A 60 7.78 -4.36 -4.33
N LYS A 61 9.09 -4.37 -4.05
CA LYS A 61 10.10 -5.24 -4.67
C LYS A 61 10.32 -4.95 -6.16
N THR A 62 10.31 -3.67 -6.55
CA THR A 62 10.53 -3.26 -7.95
C THR A 62 11.87 -3.70 -8.52
N ASP A 63 12.86 -3.89 -7.66
CA ASP A 63 14.19 -4.44 -7.99
C ASP A 63 14.12 -5.85 -8.60
N LEU A 64 13.05 -6.61 -8.34
CA LEU A 64 12.88 -7.96 -8.88
C LEU A 64 12.26 -8.00 -10.28
N ALA A 65 11.79 -6.88 -10.82
CA ALA A 65 11.00 -6.84 -12.06
C ALA A 65 11.67 -7.56 -13.24
N ALA A 66 12.96 -7.30 -13.47
CA ALA A 66 13.73 -7.93 -14.55
C ALA A 66 13.91 -9.44 -14.34
N LEU A 67 13.99 -9.90 -13.09
CA LEU A 67 14.21 -11.31 -12.75
C LEU A 67 12.95 -12.15 -12.95
N VAL A 68 11.77 -11.55 -12.79
CA VAL A 68 10.48 -12.23 -12.93
C VAL A 68 9.76 -11.90 -14.24
N GLY A 69 10.37 -11.08 -15.10
CA GLY A 69 9.80 -10.67 -16.38
C GLY A 69 8.56 -9.78 -16.24
N ALA A 70 8.49 -8.98 -15.18
CA ALA A 70 7.38 -8.06 -14.93
C ALA A 70 7.66 -6.66 -15.51
N ASP A 71 6.61 -6.01 -16.03
CA ASP A 71 6.67 -4.64 -16.52
C ASP A 71 6.02 -3.68 -15.52
N LEU A 72 6.84 -2.82 -14.92
CA LEU A 72 6.41 -1.83 -13.92
C LEU A 72 5.45 -0.78 -14.50
N ALA A 73 5.58 -0.43 -15.78
CA ALA A 73 4.67 0.51 -16.44
C ALA A 73 3.29 -0.11 -16.64
N VAL A 74 3.22 -1.42 -16.93
CA VAL A 74 1.95 -2.16 -16.97
C VAL A 74 1.31 -2.18 -15.58
N MET A 75 2.08 -2.47 -14.53
CA MET A 75 1.55 -2.47 -13.16
C MET A 75 1.00 -1.11 -12.75
N ALA A 76 1.72 -0.03 -13.04
CA ALA A 76 1.29 1.33 -12.72
C ALA A 76 0.01 1.72 -13.47
N ARG A 77 -0.04 1.46 -14.79
CA ARG A 77 -1.23 1.73 -15.61
C ARG A 77 -2.45 0.93 -15.13
N ASP A 78 -2.26 -0.36 -14.86
CA ASP A 78 -3.35 -1.24 -14.47
C ASP A 78 -3.86 -0.91 -13.05
N ALA A 79 -2.99 -0.43 -12.16
CA ALA A 79 -3.38 0.10 -10.85
C ALA A 79 -4.21 1.39 -10.99
N ASP A 80 -3.74 2.36 -11.79
CA ASP A 80 -4.44 3.64 -12.02
C ASP A 80 -5.86 3.42 -12.55
N ALA A 81 -6.00 2.50 -13.51
CA ALA A 81 -7.28 2.16 -14.14
C ALA A 81 -8.37 1.66 -13.17
N VAL A 82 -7.98 1.11 -12.01
CA VAL A 82 -8.91 0.52 -11.04
C VAL A 82 -8.98 1.27 -9.72
N ARG A 83 -8.25 2.39 -9.57
CA ARG A 83 -8.10 3.09 -8.28
C ARG A 83 -8.82 4.44 -8.19
N ASP A 84 -9.39 4.91 -9.29
CA ASP A 84 -10.20 6.14 -9.31
C ASP A 84 -9.45 7.34 -8.70
N GLY A 85 -8.20 7.54 -9.14
CA GLY A 85 -7.32 8.62 -8.69
C GLY A 85 -6.65 8.42 -7.33
N ARG A 86 -6.90 7.30 -6.62
CA ARG A 86 -6.20 7.00 -5.35
C ARG A 86 -4.71 6.70 -5.59
N PRO A 87 -3.81 7.16 -4.71
CA PRO A 87 -2.37 7.10 -4.94
C PRO A 87 -1.85 5.66 -4.98
N THR A 88 -0.83 5.44 -5.81
CA THR A 88 -0.06 4.19 -5.89
C THR A 88 1.43 4.53 -5.79
N VAL A 89 2.17 3.80 -4.97
CA VAL A 89 3.63 3.91 -4.84
C VAL A 89 4.28 2.63 -5.36
N LEU A 90 5.21 2.78 -6.31
CA LEU A 90 6.11 1.71 -6.74
C LEU A 90 7.44 1.91 -6.01
N GLN A 91 7.91 0.90 -5.27
CA GLN A 91 9.15 1.01 -4.50
C GLN A 91 9.91 -0.31 -4.38
N SER A 92 11.17 -0.20 -3.95
CA SER A 92 11.96 -1.31 -3.42
C SER A 92 12.47 -0.93 -2.04
N LEU A 93 12.09 -1.70 -1.01
CA LEU A 93 12.66 -1.56 0.33
C LEU A 93 14.14 -1.99 0.40
N THR A 94 14.65 -2.70 -0.61
CA THR A 94 16.08 -3.02 -0.72
C THR A 94 16.88 -1.78 -1.14
N GLU A 95 16.32 -0.97 -2.04
CA GLU A 95 16.96 0.24 -2.56
C GLU A 95 16.68 1.48 -1.68
N ASP A 96 15.47 1.60 -1.14
CA ASP A 96 15.08 2.61 -0.15
C ASP A 96 14.45 1.95 1.10
N PRO A 97 15.28 1.54 2.08
CA PRO A 97 14.81 0.94 3.33
C PRO A 97 13.97 1.88 4.20
N ALA A 98 14.01 3.19 3.95
CA ALA A 98 13.22 4.17 4.70
C ALA A 98 11.78 4.29 4.20
N ALA A 99 11.45 3.66 3.07
CA ALA A 99 10.13 3.74 2.43
C ALA A 99 9.66 5.19 2.26
N SER A 100 10.53 6.05 1.73
CA SER A 100 10.42 7.51 1.85
C SER A 100 9.07 8.06 1.39
N ASP A 101 8.56 7.58 0.26
CA ASP A 101 7.27 8.01 -0.30
C ASP A 101 6.08 7.54 0.56
N VAL A 102 6.15 6.32 1.10
CA VAL A 102 5.11 5.80 2.01
C VAL A 102 5.13 6.57 3.33
N VAL A 103 6.30 6.87 3.89
CA VAL A 103 6.44 7.69 5.10
C VAL A 103 5.90 9.11 4.87
N ALA A 104 6.20 9.71 3.72
CA ALA A 104 5.66 11.02 3.36
C ALA A 104 4.12 10.99 3.30
N TRP A 105 3.55 9.93 2.72
CA TRP A 105 2.10 9.74 2.68
C TRP A 105 1.51 9.58 4.09
N VAL A 106 2.08 8.72 4.95
CA VAL A 106 1.60 8.53 6.34
C VAL A 106 1.63 9.85 7.11
N ARG A 107 2.71 10.64 6.99
CA ARG A 107 2.80 11.96 7.63
C ARG A 107 1.72 12.93 7.16
N SER A 108 1.32 12.85 5.89
CA SER A 108 0.23 13.66 5.36
C SER A 108 -1.13 13.28 5.96
N GLN A 109 -1.34 12.01 6.31
CA GLN A 109 -2.56 11.57 6.98
C GLN A 109 -2.61 12.12 8.41
N LEU A 110 -1.51 12.00 9.17
CA LEU A 110 -1.44 12.56 10.53
C LEU A 110 -1.71 14.07 10.58
N ALA A 111 -1.14 14.82 9.63
CA ALA A 111 -1.38 16.26 9.54
C ALA A 111 -2.84 16.62 9.19
N ALA A 112 -3.53 15.76 8.44
CA ALA A 112 -4.94 15.95 8.11
C ALA A 112 -5.87 15.71 9.31
N ASP A 113 -5.47 14.81 10.21
CA ASP A 113 -6.20 14.47 11.45
C ASP A 113 -5.96 15.47 12.59
N GLY A 114 -5.13 16.49 12.37
CA GLY A 114 -4.87 17.57 13.32
C GLY A 114 -3.88 17.23 14.43
N VAL A 115 -3.04 16.21 14.19
CA VAL A 115 -1.90 15.81 15.05
C VAL A 115 -0.63 16.53 14.60
#